data_AF-A0A662XPX9-F1
#
_entry.id   AF-A0A662XPX9-F1
#
_cell.length_a   1.000
_cell.length_b   1.000
_cell.length_c   1.000
_cell.angle_alpha   90.00
_cell.angle_beta   90.00
_cell.angle_gamma   90.00
#
_symmetry.space_group_name_H-M   'P 1'
#
loop_
_entity.id
_entity.type
_entity.pdbx_description
1 polymer ?
#
loop_
_entity_poly.entity_id
_entity_poly.type
_entity_poly.pdbx_seq_one_letter_code
_entity_poly.pdbx_strand_id
1 'polypeptide(L)'
;MDSTESWVQDTFAPVVLTCSTPEVERIAQKNNLSLADLLNGFAMLDDADTPLRSVTHPIQLARFNFRFLAVSQFGTLGAAAATEQLNASVKRNPPRHDASASAVELDIPHVSS
;
A
#
# COMPACT_ATOMS: atom_id res chain seq x y z
N MET A 1 19.05 -12.96 17.50
CA MET A 1 19.21 -12.40 16.14
C MET A 1 18.07 -11.41 15.90
N ASP A 2 17.78 -10.59 16.92
CA ASP A 2 16.39 -10.20 17.22
C ASP A 2 16.09 -8.73 16.90
N SER A 3 17.12 -7.91 16.66
CA SER A 3 16.91 -6.47 16.47
C SER A 3 16.32 -6.12 15.11
N THR A 4 16.69 -6.83 14.04
CA THR A 4 16.19 -6.54 12.69
C THR A 4 14.78 -7.06 12.48
N GLU A 5 14.46 -8.26 13.00
CA GLU A 5 13.12 -8.85 12.87
C GLU A 5 12.07 -8.04 13.66
N SER A 6 12.40 -7.70 14.92
CA SER A 6 11.57 -6.80 15.73
C SER A 6 11.44 -5.43 15.08
N TRP A 7 12.54 -4.84 14.58
CA TRP A 7 12.49 -3.54 13.91
C TRP A 7 11.61 -3.55 12.65
N VAL A 8 11.67 -4.60 11.83
CA VAL A 8 10.81 -4.73 10.64
C VAL A 8 9.34 -4.83 11.06
N GLN A 9 9.02 -5.62 12.07
CA GLN A 9 7.64 -5.74 12.58
C GLN A 9 7.11 -4.43 13.19
N ASP A 10 7.97 -3.68 13.88
CA ASP A 10 7.59 -2.44 14.56
C ASP A 10 7.58 -1.20 13.62
N THR A 11 8.46 -1.18 12.62
CA THR A 11 8.69 0.00 11.77
C THR A 11 8.05 -0.14 10.39
N PHE A 12 7.99 -1.35 9.85
CA PHE A 12 7.39 -1.63 8.55
C PHE A 12 6.04 -2.35 8.77
N ALA A 13 4.96 -1.58 8.83
CA ALA A 13 3.61 -2.12 8.71
C ALA A 13 3.15 -1.96 7.23
N PRO A 14 3.35 -2.97 6.37
CA PRO A 14 2.83 -2.93 5.02
C PRO A 14 1.34 -2.59 5.02
N VAL A 15 0.97 -1.64 4.17
CA VAL A 15 -0.42 -1.22 4.01
C VAL A 15 -1.01 -1.92 2.80
N VAL A 16 -2.13 -2.60 3.01
CA VAL A 16 -2.94 -3.19 1.96
C VAL A 16 -4.16 -2.30 1.73
N LEU A 17 -4.25 -1.72 0.54
CA LEU A 17 -5.40 -0.93 0.14
C LEU A 17 -6.57 -1.85 -0.19
N THR A 18 -7.71 -1.58 0.42
CA THR A 18 -8.92 -2.34 0.20
C THR A 18 -9.88 -1.56 -0.69
N CYS A 19 -10.32 -2.21 -1.77
CA CYS A 19 -11.45 -1.73 -2.57
C CYS A 19 -12.71 -2.42 -2.04
N SER A 20 -13.73 -1.61 -1.72
CA SER A 20 -15.01 -2.10 -1.22
C SER A 20 -16.15 -1.62 -2.11
N THR A 21 -17.27 -2.33 -2.06
CA THR A 21 -18.51 -1.91 -2.74
C THR A 21 -19.50 -1.37 -1.69
N PRO A 22 -20.47 -0.52 -2.08
CA PRO A 22 -21.46 0.00 -1.15
C PRO A 22 -22.23 -1.09 -0.40
N GLU A 23 -22.51 -2.23 -1.05
CA GLU A 23 -23.22 -3.34 -0.42
C GLU A 23 -22.37 -4.05 0.64
N VAL A 24 -21.06 -4.21 0.39
CA VAL A 24 -20.12 -4.80 1.36
C VAL A 24 -19.95 -3.88 2.57
N GLU A 25 -19.77 -2.57 2.36
CA GLU A 25 -19.74 -1.60 3.46
C GLU A 25 -21.05 -1.59 4.24
N ARG A 26 -22.20 -1.65 3.56
CA ARG A 26 -23.51 -1.70 4.23
C ARG A 26 -23.65 -2.93 5.12
N ILE A 27 -23.13 -4.09 4.69
CA ILE A 27 -23.14 -5.32 5.50
C ILE A 27 -22.17 -5.18 6.68
N ALA A 28 -20.96 -4.69 6.46
CA ALA A 28 -19.96 -4.49 7.53
C ALA A 28 -20.48 -3.53 8.62
N GLN A 29 -21.11 -2.43 8.20
CA GLN A 29 -21.67 -1.42 9.09
C GLN A 29 -22.79 -1.94 9.99
N LYS A 30 -23.47 -3.05 9.64
CA LYS A 30 -24.44 -3.69 10.56
C LYS A 30 -23.80 -4.08 11.91
N ASN A 31 -22.49 -4.28 11.92
CA ASN A 31 -21.71 -4.60 13.12
C ASN A 31 -20.88 -3.40 13.62
N ASN A 32 -21.17 -2.17 13.17
CA ASN A 32 -20.39 -0.96 13.45
C ASN A 32 -18.91 -1.05 13.03
N LEU A 33 -18.60 -1.84 12.00
CA LEU A 33 -17.26 -2.01 11.44
C LEU A 33 -17.26 -1.63 9.96
N SER A 34 -16.14 -1.12 9.45
CA SER A 34 -15.89 -1.05 8.00
C SER A 34 -15.35 -2.38 7.47
N LEU A 35 -15.31 -2.56 6.14
CA LEU A 35 -14.65 -3.73 5.55
C LEU A 35 -13.18 -3.83 6.00
N ALA A 36 -12.47 -2.70 6.02
CA ALA A 36 -11.08 -2.65 6.44
C ALA A 36 -10.92 -3.11 7.91
N ASP A 37 -11.83 -2.72 8.80
CA ASP A 37 -11.78 -3.13 10.21
C ASP A 37 -11.98 -4.64 10.37
N LEU A 38 -12.91 -5.22 9.60
CA LEU A 38 -13.11 -6.68 9.58
C LEU A 38 -11.86 -7.41 9.11
N LEU A 39 -11.23 -6.93 8.04
CA LEU A 39 -10.02 -7.54 7.49
C LEU A 39 -8.80 -7.35 8.41
N ASN A 40 -8.74 -6.24 9.16
CA ASN A 40 -7.69 -6.00 10.13
C ASN A 40 -7.65 -7.05 11.26
N GLY A 41 -8.77 -7.71 11.56
CA GLY A 41 -8.79 -8.89 12.44
C GLY A 41 -7.93 -10.06 11.96
N PHE A 42 -7.57 -10.07 10.67
CA PHE A 42 -6.76 -11.09 10.01
C PHE A 42 -5.43 -10.54 9.46
N ALA A 43 -5.00 -9.35 9.88
CA ALA A 43 -3.82 -8.68 9.32
C ALA A 43 -2.48 -9.16 9.91
N MET A 44 -2.46 -10.41 10.36
CA MET A 44 -1.28 -11.10 10.87
C MET A 44 -1.25 -12.51 10.28
N LEU A 45 -0.13 -12.85 9.65
CA LEU A 45 0.15 -14.21 9.19
C LEU A 45 1.22 -14.81 10.11
N ASP A 46 0.87 -15.91 10.76
CA ASP A 46 1.82 -16.79 11.45
C ASP A 46 2.38 -17.81 10.43
N ASP A 47 3.62 -18.24 10.64
CA ASP A 47 4.33 -19.21 9.77
C ASP A 47 4.33 -18.83 8.29
N ALA A 48 4.36 -17.53 8.01
CA ALA A 48 4.48 -17.02 6.66
C ALA A 48 5.87 -17.42 6.14
N ASP A 49 5.93 -18.45 5.29
CA ASP A 49 7.14 -18.88 4.57
C ASP A 49 7.53 -17.86 3.47
N THR A 50 7.49 -16.58 3.83
CA THR A 50 7.63 -15.42 2.97
C THR A 50 9.05 -14.88 3.11
N PRO A 51 9.93 -15.11 2.14
CA PRO A 51 11.27 -14.56 2.17
C PRO A 51 11.22 -13.05 1.89
N LEU A 52 11.54 -12.24 2.89
CA LEU A 52 11.80 -10.82 2.73
C LEU A 52 13.20 -10.62 2.14
N ARG A 53 13.27 -10.22 0.87
CA ARG A 53 14.55 -9.92 0.22
C ARG A 53 15.11 -8.60 0.76
N SER A 54 16.09 -8.66 1.64
CA SER A 54 16.96 -7.51 1.94
C SER A 54 18.04 -7.39 0.87
N VAL A 55 18.66 -6.20 0.77
CA VAL A 55 19.77 -5.89 -0.16
C VAL A 55 20.96 -6.84 0.04
N THR A 56 21.14 -7.34 1.26
CA THR A 56 22.26 -8.21 1.62
C THR A 56 21.90 -9.69 1.66
N HIS A 57 20.78 -10.10 2.27
CA HIS A 57 20.35 -11.51 2.37
C HIS A 57 18.82 -11.64 2.54
N PRO A 58 18.19 -12.75 2.14
CA PRO A 58 16.79 -13.01 2.47
C PRO A 58 16.61 -13.20 3.98
N ILE A 59 15.57 -12.57 4.53
CA ILE A 59 15.14 -12.72 5.92
C ILE A 59 13.82 -13.49 5.89
N GLN A 60 13.73 -14.57 6.66
CA GLN A 60 12.50 -15.33 6.83
C GLN A 60 11.83 -14.82 8.09
N LEU A 61 10.61 -14.30 7.97
CA LEU A 61 9.86 -13.81 9.12
C LEU A 61 9.01 -14.93 9.69
N ALA A 62 9.14 -15.22 10.98
CA ALA A 62 8.24 -16.16 11.65
C ALA A 62 6.79 -15.64 11.69
N ARG A 63 6.63 -14.31 11.73
CA ARG A 63 5.34 -13.61 11.79
C ARG A 63 5.38 -12.36 10.94
N PHE A 64 4.33 -12.15 10.14
CA PHE A 64 4.20 -10.98 9.27
C PHE A 64 2.92 -10.22 9.60
N ASN A 65 3.10 -8.99 10.09
CA ASN A 65 2.00 -8.06 10.36
C ASN A 65 1.83 -7.10 9.20
N PHE A 66 0.59 -6.78 8.87
CA PHE A 66 0.23 -5.74 7.91
C PHE A 66 -1.04 -5.04 8.39
N ARG A 67 -1.52 -4.06 7.63
CA ARG A 67 -2.77 -3.35 7.95
C ARG A 67 -3.58 -3.11 6.70
N PHE A 68 -4.88 -3.38 6.77
CA PHE A 68 -5.83 -2.99 5.75
C PHE A 68 -6.29 -1.57 6.02
N LEU A 69 -6.24 -0.72 4.99
CA LEU A 69 -6.80 0.62 5.06
C LEU A 69 -7.87 0.77 3.98
N ALA A 70 -8.95 1.46 4.35
CA ALA A 70 -9.93 1.91 3.38
C ALA A 70 -9.39 3.16 2.66
N VAL A 71 -9.74 3.32 1.39
CA VAL A 71 -9.36 4.52 0.61
C VAL A 71 -9.86 5.80 1.29
N SER A 72 -11.01 5.76 1.96
CA SER A 72 -11.58 6.88 2.73
C SER A 72 -10.76 7.28 3.96
N GLN A 73 -9.89 6.40 4.46
CA GLN A 73 -8.99 6.67 5.59
C GLN A 73 -7.70 7.36 5.14
N PHE A 74 -7.38 7.31 3.84
CA PHE A 74 -6.38 8.20 3.29
C PHE A 74 -6.96 9.60 3.29
N GLY A 75 -6.32 10.52 4.01
CA GLY A 75 -6.65 11.93 3.91
C GLY A 75 -6.60 12.34 2.44
N THR A 76 -7.77 12.53 1.83
CA THR A 76 -7.84 13.07 0.49
C THR A 76 -7.39 14.52 0.58
N LEU A 77 -6.14 14.79 0.21
CA LEU A 77 -5.73 16.15 -0.09
C LEU A 77 -6.66 16.67 -1.18
N GLY A 78 -7.33 17.79 -0.93
CA GLY A 78 -8.08 18.47 -1.98
C GLY A 78 -7.17 18.68 -3.19
N ALA A 79 -7.72 18.63 -4.40
CA ALA A 79 -6.94 18.60 -5.65
C ALA A 79 -5.82 19.66 -5.71
N ALA A 80 -6.06 20.86 -5.16
CA ALA A 80 -5.07 21.93 -5.05
C ALA A 80 -3.87 21.54 -4.17
N ALA A 81 -4.10 21.02 -2.96
CA ALA A 81 -3.06 20.61 -2.04
C ALA A 81 -2.30 19.36 -2.53
N ALA A 82 -3.02 18.44 -3.20
CA ALA A 82 -2.40 17.29 -3.86
C ALA A 82 -1.47 17.74 -5.00
N THR A 83 -1.93 18.70 -5.83
CA THR A 83 -1.14 19.27 -6.93
C THR A 83 0.10 20.00 -6.42
N GLU A 84 -0.03 20.75 -5.32
CA GLU A 84 1.11 21.43 -4.69
C GLU A 84 2.15 20.44 -4.17
N GLN A 85 1.73 19.39 -3.46
CA GLN A 85 2.66 18.35 -2.99
C GLN A 85 3.31 17.58 -4.15
N LEU A 86 2.57 17.28 -5.21
CA LEU A 86 3.10 16.63 -6.40
C LEU A 86 4.18 17.50 -7.05
N ASN A 87 3.89 18.78 -7.28
CA ASN A 87 4.84 19.74 -7.84
C ASN A 87 6.08 19.90 -6.95
N ALA A 88 5.92 19.96 -5.63
CA ALA A 88 7.03 20.02 -4.69
C ALA A 88 7.89 18.74 -4.71
N SER A 89 7.28 17.58 -4.99
CA SER A 89 7.99 16.30 -5.08
C SER A 89 8.73 16.15 -6.40
N VAL A 90 8.13 16.57 -7.53
CA VAL A 90 8.78 16.65 -8.84
C VAL A 90 9.94 17.65 -8.82
N LYS A 91 9.80 18.80 -8.15
CA LYS A 91 10.91 19.75 -7.98
C LYS A 91 12.08 19.16 -7.18
N ARG A 92 11.78 18.35 -6.15
CA ARG A 92 12.81 17.68 -5.33
C ARG A 92 13.48 16.53 -6.08
N ASN A 93 12.75 15.84 -6.93
CA ASN A 93 13.22 14.70 -7.72
C ASN A 93 12.88 14.93 -9.19
N PRO A 94 13.59 15.86 -9.87
CA PRO A 94 13.31 16.16 -11.26
C PRO A 94 13.46 14.88 -12.10
N PRO A 95 12.53 14.59 -13.02
CA PRO A 95 12.64 13.42 -13.88
C PRO A 95 13.97 13.50 -14.65
N ARG A 96 14.72 12.39 -14.66
CA ARG A 96 15.96 12.30 -15.42
C ARG A 96 15.61 12.39 -16.90
N HIS A 97 16.12 13.41 -17.56
CA HIS A 97 16.00 13.59 -18.99
C HIS A 97 17.01 12.69 -19.72
N ASP A 98 17.01 11.40 -19.41
CA ASP A 98 17.76 10.43 -20.21
C ASP A 98 16.92 10.22 -21.49
N ALA A 99 17.37 10.82 -22.59
CA ALA A 99 16.73 10.75 -23.92
C ALA A 99 16.67 9.33 -24.54
N SER A 100 16.83 8.30 -23.72
CA SER A 100 16.80 6.87 -24.06
C SER A 100 15.81 6.06 -23.20
N ALA A 101 15.09 6.68 -22.27
CA ALA A 101 13.92 6.06 -21.65
C ALA A 101 12.74 6.17 -22.64
N SER A 102 12.71 5.24 -23.60
CA SER A 102 11.51 4.88 -24.34
C SER A 102 10.37 4.81 -23.33
N ALA A 103 9.37 5.67 -23.50
CA ALA A 103 8.13 5.57 -22.76
C ALA A 103 7.69 4.12 -22.87
N VAL A 104 7.65 3.40 -21.75
CA VAL A 104 7.00 2.09 -21.71
C VAL A 104 5.57 2.40 -22.09
N GLU A 105 5.24 2.06 -23.34
CA GLU A 105 3.90 2.13 -23.90
C GLU A 105 3.06 1.22 -23.01
N LEU A 106 2.43 1.81 -22.00
CA LEU A 106 1.43 1.12 -21.20
C LEU A 106 0.30 0.86 -22.19
N ASP A 107 0.22 -0.39 -22.62
CA ASP A 107 -0.83 -0.92 -23.49
C ASP A 107 -2.15 -0.89 -22.71
N ILE A 108 -2.73 0.31 -22.60
CA ILE A 108 -4.02 0.53 -21.95
C ILE A 108 -5.07 0.23 -23.01
N PRO A 109 -5.86 -0.85 -22.87
CA PRO A 109 -6.85 -1.20 -23.88
C PRO A 109 -7.87 -0.08 -24.04
N HIS A 110 -7.98 0.44 -25.26
CA HIS A 110 -9.00 1.42 -25.63
C HIS A 110 -10.38 0.77 -25.55
N VAL A 111 -11.17 1.14 -24.56
CA VAL A 111 -12.60 0.78 -24.48
C VAL A 111 -13.34 1.58 -25.55
N SER A 112 -13.80 0.90 -26.60
CA SER A 112 -14.69 1.49 -27.61
C SER A 112 -16.08 1.68 -27.01
N SER A 113 -16.68 2.87 -27.20
CA SER A 113 -18.10 3.11 -26.93
C SER A 113 -18.99 2.50 -28.02
#